data_AF-A0AAW2MZ99-F1
#
_entry.id   AF-A0AAW2MZ99-F1
#
_cell.length_a   1.000
_cell.length_b   1.000
_cell.length_c   1.000
_cell.angle_alpha   90.00
_cell.angle_beta   90.00
_cell.angle_gamma   90.00
#
_symmetry.space_group_name_H-M   'P 1'
#
loop_
_entity.id
_entity.type
_entity.pdbx_description
1 polymer ?
#
loop_
_entity_poly.entity_id
_entity_poly.type
_entity_poly.pdbx_seq_one_letter_code
_entity_poly.pdbx_strand_id
1 'polypeptide(L)'
;MYRSDVIGEESERTAFRKAEKKYKIYYDNTKKKKVARPVDLSEVVDFKSILERYNCNGELMGGVSVLKCDFERPISAWKVGQRSYNVSLPHKKIPDTLCQLAKRMAAPAMPCGEEFQPEAAIVNYFGLGDMLGGHLDDMEKDWSKPIVSMSLGCKAIFLLGGKSREHPPIAMFLRSGDAVLMAGEARECFHDKQLLISVDLRANALI
;
A
#
# COMPACT_ATOMS: atom_id res chain seq x y z
N MET A 1 4.88 -14.04 -39.83
CA MET A 1 4.80 -14.97 -38.67
C MET A 1 5.30 -14.23 -37.44
N TYR A 2 4.41 -13.53 -36.75
CA TYR A 2 4.72 -12.94 -35.45
C TYR A 2 4.60 -14.05 -34.39
N ARG A 3 5.65 -14.25 -33.59
CA ARG A 3 5.59 -15.04 -32.35
C ARG A 3 4.74 -14.28 -31.34
N SER A 4 3.44 -14.50 -31.38
CA SER A 4 2.60 -14.50 -30.19
C SER A 4 2.83 -15.82 -29.44
N ASP A 5 2.54 -15.84 -28.14
CA ASP A 5 2.43 -17.05 -27.30
C ASP A 5 3.70 -17.53 -26.57
N VAL A 6 4.17 -16.74 -25.58
CA VAL A 6 4.86 -17.28 -24.38
C VAL A 6 4.57 -16.46 -23.10
N ILE A 7 4.24 -15.17 -23.19
CA ILE A 7 4.14 -14.27 -22.00
C ILE A 7 2.94 -14.59 -21.07
N GLY A 8 1.97 -15.39 -21.53
CA GLY A 8 0.70 -15.64 -20.83
C GLY A 8 0.75 -16.64 -19.67
N GLU A 9 1.54 -17.71 -19.76
CA GLU A 9 1.50 -18.81 -18.78
C GLU A 9 2.52 -18.67 -17.63
N GLU A 10 3.69 -18.05 -17.85
CA GLU A 10 4.69 -17.83 -16.80
C GLU A 10 4.26 -16.74 -15.79
N SER A 11 3.59 -15.69 -16.28
CA SER A 11 3.03 -14.61 -15.45
C SER A 11 2.07 -15.11 -14.37
N GLU A 12 1.35 -16.22 -14.63
CA GLU A 12 0.44 -16.83 -13.66
C GLU A 12 1.14 -17.62 -12.54
N ARG A 13 2.45 -17.87 -12.64
CA ARG A 13 3.19 -18.77 -11.73
C ARG A 13 3.89 -18.05 -10.57
N THR A 14 4.12 -16.76 -10.69
CA THR A 14 4.93 -16.00 -9.70
C THR A 14 4.26 -16.01 -8.32
N ALA A 15 5.06 -16.05 -7.26
CA ALA A 15 4.54 -16.04 -5.89
C ALA A 15 3.73 -14.77 -5.61
N PHE A 16 4.15 -13.63 -6.18
CA PHE A 16 3.44 -12.36 -6.07
C PHE A 16 2.05 -12.44 -6.71
N ARG A 17 1.94 -12.95 -7.95
CA ARG A 17 0.64 -13.08 -8.65
C ARG A 17 -0.31 -14.03 -7.93
N LYS A 18 0.22 -15.09 -7.30
CA LYS A 18 -0.57 -15.99 -6.44
C LYS A 18 -1.15 -15.27 -5.23
N ALA A 19 -0.37 -14.40 -4.58
CA ALA A 19 -0.86 -13.59 -3.46
C ALA A 19 -1.94 -12.59 -3.89
N GLU A 20 -1.77 -11.90 -5.02
CA GLU A 20 -2.80 -11.01 -5.56
C GLU A 20 -4.13 -11.74 -5.80
N LYS A 21 -4.06 -12.97 -6.37
CA LYS A 21 -5.22 -13.82 -6.60
C LYS A 21 -5.83 -14.33 -5.29
N LYS A 22 -5.02 -14.68 -4.29
CA LYS A 22 -5.47 -15.16 -2.96
C LYS A 22 -6.36 -14.12 -2.29
N TYR A 23 -5.95 -12.86 -2.31
CA TYR A 23 -6.64 -11.79 -1.60
C TYR A 23 -7.71 -11.06 -2.44
N LYS A 24 -7.83 -11.41 -3.73
CA LYS A 24 -8.83 -10.83 -4.61
C LYS A 24 -10.25 -11.21 -4.20
N ILE A 25 -11.08 -10.19 -3.99
CA ILE A 25 -12.51 -10.37 -3.82
C ILE A 25 -13.13 -10.77 -5.17
N TYR A 26 -13.68 -11.97 -5.23
CA TYR A 26 -14.50 -12.44 -6.34
C TYR A 26 -15.96 -12.43 -5.94
N TYR A 27 -16.85 -12.03 -6.86
CA TYR A 27 -18.29 -12.09 -6.66
C TYR A 27 -18.84 -13.38 -7.26
N ASP A 28 -19.74 -14.05 -6.54
CA ASP A 28 -20.49 -15.18 -7.05
C ASP A 28 -21.63 -14.68 -7.94
N ASN A 29 -21.47 -14.86 -9.26
CA ASN A 29 -22.45 -14.45 -10.26
C ASN A 29 -23.60 -15.46 -10.43
N THR A 30 -23.57 -16.60 -9.74
CA THR A 30 -24.61 -17.64 -9.86
C THR A 30 -25.87 -17.35 -9.03
N LYS A 31 -25.83 -16.36 -8.14
CA LYS A 31 -26.93 -15.99 -7.24
C LYS A 31 -27.57 -14.66 -7.67
N LYS A 32 -28.89 -14.52 -7.46
CA LYS A 32 -29.65 -13.27 -7.71
C LYS A 32 -29.11 -12.03 -6.95
N LYS A 33 -28.27 -12.24 -5.92
CA LYS A 33 -27.49 -11.19 -5.23
C LYS A 33 -25.99 -11.50 -5.41
N LYS A 34 -25.20 -10.48 -5.77
CA LYS A 34 -23.72 -10.57 -5.80
C LYS A 34 -23.21 -10.77 -4.37
N VAL A 35 -22.83 -12.01 -4.04
CA VAL A 35 -22.20 -12.34 -2.75
C VAL A 35 -20.70 -12.44 -2.97
N ALA A 36 -19.92 -11.70 -2.20
CA ALA A 36 -18.46 -11.83 -2.21
C ALA A 36 -18.04 -13.21 -1.68
N ARG A 37 -17.10 -13.87 -2.35
CA ARG A 37 -16.49 -15.10 -1.84
C ARG A 37 -15.65 -14.77 -0.59
N PRO A 38 -15.76 -15.56 0.49
CA PRO A 38 -14.89 -15.39 1.65
C PRO A 38 -13.42 -15.54 1.24
N VAL A 39 -12.58 -14.65 1.78
CA VAL A 39 -11.13 -14.67 1.64
C VAL A 39 -10.55 -14.97 3.01
N ASP A 40 -9.61 -15.90 3.09
CA ASP A 40 -8.86 -16.14 4.33
C ASP A 40 -7.83 -15.03 4.55
N LEU A 41 -7.93 -14.37 5.70
CA LEU A 41 -7.12 -13.22 6.09
C LEU A 41 -6.24 -13.51 7.32
N SER A 42 -6.19 -14.76 7.77
CA SER A 42 -5.46 -15.17 8.98
C SER A 42 -3.95 -14.86 8.92
N GLU A 43 -3.36 -14.87 7.72
CA GLU A 43 -1.95 -14.56 7.47
C GLU A 43 -1.67 -13.07 7.22
N VAL A 44 -2.70 -12.22 7.14
CA VAL A 44 -2.52 -10.79 6.87
C VAL A 44 -2.08 -10.10 8.15
N VAL A 45 -0.92 -9.46 8.11
CA VAL A 45 -0.35 -8.74 9.25
C VAL A 45 -1.26 -7.56 9.61
N ASP A 46 -1.62 -7.50 10.89
CA ASP A 46 -2.41 -6.41 11.46
C ASP A 46 -1.59 -5.61 12.48
N PHE A 47 -0.91 -4.55 12.01
CA PHE A 47 -0.12 -3.68 12.88
C PHE A 47 -0.96 -2.99 13.97
N LYS A 48 -2.27 -2.81 13.76
CA LYS A 48 -3.15 -2.28 14.81
C LYS A 48 -3.22 -3.25 15.97
N SER A 49 -3.45 -4.54 15.69
CA SER A 49 -3.48 -5.57 16.73
C SER A 49 -2.12 -5.79 17.38
N ILE A 50 -1.02 -5.68 16.63
CA ILE A 50 0.34 -5.74 17.18
C ILE A 50 0.57 -4.58 18.15
N LEU A 51 0.19 -3.36 17.77
CA LEU A 51 0.33 -2.17 18.62
C LEU A 51 -0.55 -2.24 19.87
N GLU A 52 -1.79 -2.72 19.75
CA GLU A 52 -2.70 -2.94 20.88
C GLU A 52 -2.09 -3.92 21.90
N ARG A 53 -1.52 -5.04 21.43
CA ARG A 53 -0.82 -6.01 22.30
C ARG A 53 0.38 -5.36 22.97
N TYR A 54 1.26 -4.72 22.20
CA TYR A 54 2.43 -4.02 22.74
C TYR A 54 2.05 -3.01 23.83
N ASN A 55 0.98 -2.23 23.63
CA ASN A 55 0.51 -1.28 24.63
C ASN A 55 -0.07 -1.96 25.89
N CYS A 56 -0.62 -3.17 25.77
CA CYS A 56 -1.17 -3.92 26.90
C CYS A 56 -0.12 -4.70 27.70
N ASN A 57 0.84 -5.35 27.03
CA ASN A 57 1.75 -6.30 27.69
C ASN A 57 3.24 -6.13 27.31
N GLY A 58 3.59 -5.16 26.46
CA GLY A 58 4.96 -4.90 26.02
C GLY A 58 5.50 -5.89 24.99
N GLU A 59 4.70 -6.82 24.47
CA GLU A 59 5.17 -7.82 23.49
C GLU A 59 5.25 -7.24 22.08
N LEU A 60 6.35 -7.52 21.39
CA LEU A 60 6.55 -7.24 19.96
C LEU A 60 6.86 -8.53 19.21
N MET A 61 6.38 -8.62 17.97
CA MET A 61 6.78 -9.70 17.07
C MET A 61 8.22 -9.46 16.60
N GLY A 62 8.99 -10.54 16.42
CA GLY A 62 10.37 -10.46 15.90
C GLY A 62 10.43 -9.71 14.57
N GLY A 63 11.36 -8.76 14.46
CA GLY A 63 11.49 -7.90 13.27
C GLY A 63 10.57 -6.67 13.24
N VAL A 64 9.68 -6.50 14.23
CA VAL A 64 8.88 -5.29 14.40
C VAL A 64 9.52 -4.40 15.46
N SER A 65 9.76 -3.13 15.12
CA SER A 65 10.22 -2.11 16.06
C SER A 65 9.16 -1.00 16.15
N VAL A 66 8.99 -0.46 17.35
CA VAL A 66 8.09 0.68 17.58
C VAL A 66 8.90 1.96 17.50
N LEU A 67 8.59 2.78 16.50
CA LEU A 67 9.09 4.14 16.39
C LEU A 67 8.05 5.08 16.97
N LYS A 68 8.39 5.77 18.06
CA LYS A 68 7.53 6.84 18.59
C LYS A 68 7.58 8.03 17.62
N CYS A 69 6.41 8.45 17.16
CA CYS A 69 6.27 9.58 16.26
C CYS A 69 4.99 10.37 16.60
N ASP A 70 5.13 11.70 16.71
CA ASP A 70 4.05 12.58 17.20
C ASP A 70 3.07 12.97 16.07
N PHE A 71 2.20 12.03 15.67
CA PHE A 71 1.16 12.27 14.65
C PHE A 71 -0.25 12.22 15.27
N GLU A 72 -0.92 13.39 15.37
CA GLU A 72 -2.27 13.50 15.98
C GLU A 72 -3.35 14.09 15.05
N ARG A 73 -3.09 14.29 13.75
CA ARG A 73 -4.02 15.02 12.87
C ARG A 73 -4.40 14.28 11.58
N PRO A 74 -5.69 14.30 11.17
CA PRO A 74 -6.15 13.68 9.94
C PRO A 74 -5.77 14.49 8.70
N ILE A 75 -5.66 13.80 7.56
CA ILE A 75 -5.24 14.36 6.26
C ILE A 75 -6.42 14.34 5.30
N SER A 76 -6.63 15.44 4.58
CA SER A 76 -7.69 15.59 3.57
C SER A 76 -7.14 15.26 2.17
N ALA A 77 -7.86 14.42 1.41
CA ALA A 77 -7.46 14.02 0.05
C ALA A 77 -8.28 14.73 -1.06
N TRP A 78 -7.62 15.03 -2.17
CA TRP A 78 -8.22 15.58 -3.41
C TRP A 78 -7.83 14.74 -4.63
N LYS A 79 -8.67 14.76 -5.68
CA LYS A 79 -8.67 13.89 -6.87
C LYS A 79 -7.82 14.45 -8.02
N VAL A 80 -6.94 13.65 -8.65
CA VAL A 80 -6.38 13.91 -10.01
C VAL A 80 -6.02 12.58 -10.70
N GLY A 81 -6.08 12.55 -12.04
CA GLY A 81 -5.77 11.41 -12.90
C GLY A 81 -4.53 11.53 -13.80
N GLN A 82 -4.31 10.42 -14.53
CA GLN A 82 -3.36 10.06 -15.60
C GLN A 82 -1.84 10.12 -15.37
N ARG A 83 -1.19 8.99 -15.72
CA ARG A 83 0.22 8.65 -15.56
C ARG A 83 1.09 9.19 -16.71
N SER A 84 1.72 10.34 -16.53
CA SER A 84 2.97 10.70 -17.22
C SER A 84 3.67 11.85 -16.49
N TYR A 85 4.94 11.68 -16.11
CA TYR A 85 5.79 12.78 -15.63
C TYR A 85 6.20 13.64 -16.83
N ASN A 86 5.27 14.45 -17.32
CA ASN A 86 5.59 15.48 -18.28
C ASN A 86 5.81 16.79 -17.53
N VAL A 87 7.07 17.15 -17.32
CA VAL A 87 7.49 18.37 -16.61
C VAL A 87 6.99 19.65 -17.29
N SER A 88 6.62 19.57 -18.58
CA SER A 88 6.04 20.67 -19.33
C SER A 88 4.53 20.82 -19.14
N LEU A 89 3.85 19.85 -18.51
CA LEU A 89 2.45 19.98 -18.15
C LEU A 89 2.29 20.80 -16.86
N PRO A 90 1.27 21.68 -16.77
CA PRO A 90 0.98 22.40 -15.55
C PRO A 90 0.63 21.41 -14.44
N HIS A 91 1.45 21.38 -13.40
CA HIS A 91 1.23 20.59 -12.20
C HIS A 91 0.92 21.52 -11.03
N LYS A 92 0.08 21.04 -10.10
CA LYS A 92 -0.15 21.75 -8.84
C LYS A 92 1.02 21.47 -7.91
N LYS A 93 1.50 22.50 -7.22
CA LYS A 93 2.45 22.33 -6.12
C LYS A 93 1.85 21.35 -5.09
N ILE A 94 2.67 20.45 -4.57
CA ILE A 94 2.28 19.62 -3.45
C ILE A 94 1.94 20.54 -2.27
N PRO A 95 0.77 20.38 -1.62
CA PRO A 95 0.40 21.17 -0.45
C PRO A 95 1.51 21.13 0.62
N ASP A 96 1.87 22.30 1.16
CA ASP A 96 3.00 22.41 2.11
C ASP A 96 2.82 21.54 3.36
N THR A 97 1.57 21.36 3.80
CA THR A 97 1.22 20.46 4.91
C THR A 97 1.51 19.01 4.60
N LEU A 98 1.28 18.56 3.36
CA LEU A 98 1.64 17.21 2.91
C LEU A 98 3.15 17.06 2.80
N CYS A 99 3.87 18.08 2.30
CA CYS A 99 5.33 18.06 2.27
C CYS A 99 5.93 17.91 3.66
N GLN A 100 5.46 18.72 4.63
CA GLN A 100 5.91 18.65 6.03
C GLN A 100 5.60 17.30 6.66
N LEU A 101 4.44 16.73 6.35
CA LEU A 101 4.06 15.43 6.89
C LEU A 101 4.93 14.31 6.32
N ALA A 102 5.15 14.30 5.00
CA ALA A 102 6.03 13.34 4.35
C ALA A 102 7.47 13.44 4.87
N LYS A 103 7.97 14.67 5.09
CA LYS A 103 9.27 14.92 5.75
C LYS A 103 9.39 14.23 7.10
N ARG A 104 8.40 14.46 7.98
CA ARG A 104 8.39 13.86 9.32
C ARG A 104 8.31 12.34 9.28
N MET A 105 7.56 11.78 8.34
CA MET A 105 7.44 10.32 8.18
C MET A 105 8.70 9.69 7.59
N ALA A 106 9.40 10.38 6.69
CA ALA A 106 10.63 9.91 6.08
C ALA A 106 11.86 10.05 6.99
N ALA A 107 11.82 10.96 7.96
CA ALA A 107 12.96 11.28 8.84
C ALA A 107 13.69 10.05 9.44
N PRO A 108 13.00 8.99 9.92
CA PRO A 108 13.69 7.81 10.46
C PRO A 108 14.53 7.03 9.45
N ALA A 109 14.27 7.22 8.14
CA ALA A 109 14.99 6.55 7.06
C ALA A 109 15.98 7.47 6.32
N MET A 110 16.07 8.75 6.71
CA MET A 110 17.02 9.67 6.08
C MET A 110 18.41 9.54 6.70
N PRO A 111 19.48 9.71 5.90
CA PRO A 111 20.83 9.85 6.43
C PRO A 111 20.94 11.02 7.41
N CYS A 112 21.86 10.92 8.37
CA CYS A 112 22.10 11.98 9.34
C CYS A 112 22.49 13.29 8.62
N GLY A 113 21.79 14.38 8.92
CA GLY A 113 22.01 15.69 8.31
C GLY A 113 21.29 15.91 6.97
N GLU A 114 20.55 14.93 6.47
CA GLU A 114 19.72 15.08 5.27
C GLU A 114 18.24 15.21 5.62
N GLU A 115 17.52 16.00 4.81
CA GLU A 115 16.06 16.14 4.90
C GLU A 115 15.41 15.58 3.63
N PHE A 116 14.32 14.84 3.79
CA PHE A 116 13.52 14.37 2.66
C PHE A 116 12.87 15.56 1.93
N GLN A 117 13.00 15.64 0.61
CA GLN A 117 12.39 16.70 -0.18
C GLN A 117 11.44 16.06 -1.20
N PRO A 118 10.12 15.98 -0.92
CA PRO A 118 9.17 15.39 -1.85
C PRO A 118 8.99 16.33 -3.06
N GLU A 119 9.37 15.85 -4.23
CA GLU A 119 9.24 16.58 -5.50
C GLU A 119 8.01 16.14 -6.29
N ALA A 120 7.49 14.94 -6.00
CA ALA A 120 6.33 14.36 -6.63
C ALA A 120 5.39 13.71 -5.60
N ALA A 121 4.09 13.73 -5.90
CA ALA A 121 3.08 13.01 -5.15
C ALA A 121 2.05 12.41 -6.10
N ILE A 122 1.75 11.13 -5.91
CA ILE A 122 0.71 10.42 -6.67
C ILE A 122 -0.47 10.18 -5.75
N VAL A 123 -1.67 10.53 -6.21
CA VAL A 123 -2.91 10.20 -5.50
C VAL A 123 -3.58 9.06 -6.23
N ASN A 124 -3.62 7.89 -5.59
CA ASN A 124 -4.34 6.73 -6.10
C ASN A 124 -5.75 6.67 -5.49
N TYR A 125 -6.77 6.68 -6.35
CA TYR A 125 -8.16 6.48 -5.96
C TYR A 125 -8.61 5.08 -6.38
N PHE A 126 -9.09 4.30 -5.41
CA PHE A 126 -9.54 2.93 -5.62
C PHE A 126 -11.04 2.82 -5.35
N GLY A 127 -11.79 2.40 -6.35
CA GLY A 127 -13.16 1.95 -6.24
C GLY A 127 -13.26 0.49 -5.82
N LEU A 128 -14.50 0.04 -5.63
CA LEU A 128 -14.83 -1.35 -5.28
C LEU A 128 -14.24 -2.34 -6.29
N GLY A 129 -13.31 -3.18 -5.82
CA GLY A 129 -12.67 -4.22 -6.64
C GLY A 129 -11.49 -3.73 -7.49
N ASP A 130 -11.13 -2.45 -7.40
CA ASP A 130 -9.93 -1.92 -8.04
C ASP A 130 -8.67 -2.48 -7.38
N MET A 131 -7.63 -2.64 -8.20
CA MET A 131 -6.35 -3.24 -7.82
C MET A 131 -5.21 -2.57 -8.56
N LEU A 132 -4.04 -2.53 -7.94
CA LEU A 132 -2.83 -2.04 -8.55
C LEU A 132 -1.77 -3.13 -8.56
N GLY A 133 -1.77 -3.95 -9.61
CA GLY A 133 -0.89 -5.11 -9.75
C GLY A 133 0.59 -4.85 -9.43
N GLY A 134 1.28 -5.90 -9.01
CA GLY A 134 2.67 -5.93 -8.56
C GLY A 134 3.62 -5.18 -9.49
N HIS A 135 4.13 -4.07 -8.99
CA HIS A 135 5.00 -3.15 -9.70
C HIS A 135 6.18 -2.70 -8.83
N LEU A 136 7.14 -2.04 -9.47
CA LEU A 136 8.18 -1.26 -8.83
C LEU A 136 7.87 0.22 -9.08
N ASP A 137 8.25 1.05 -8.13
CA ASP A 137 8.33 2.50 -8.33
C ASP A 137 9.76 2.78 -8.81
N ASP A 138 10.00 2.60 -10.11
CA ASP A 138 11.31 2.62 -10.75
C ASP A 138 11.56 3.86 -11.64
N MET A 139 10.66 4.84 -11.54
CA MET A 139 10.68 6.03 -12.40
C MET A 139 11.52 7.16 -11.81
N GLU A 140 11.83 7.12 -10.51
CA GLU A 140 12.71 8.08 -9.85
C GLU A 140 14.18 7.84 -10.22
N LYS A 141 14.94 8.93 -10.37
CA LYS A 141 16.39 8.86 -10.63
C LYS A 141 17.20 8.47 -9.40
N ASP A 142 16.75 8.88 -8.22
CA ASP A 142 17.43 8.66 -6.95
C ASP A 142 16.66 7.66 -6.09
N TRP A 143 17.19 6.43 -6.02
CA TRP A 143 16.61 5.33 -5.27
C TRP A 143 17.06 5.32 -3.81
N SER A 144 17.95 6.23 -3.40
CA SER A 144 18.31 6.39 -1.98
C SER A 144 17.18 7.03 -1.18
N LYS A 145 16.26 7.73 -1.85
CA LYS A 145 15.15 8.43 -1.20
C LYS A 145 13.95 7.50 -0.98
N PRO A 146 13.33 7.56 0.21
CA PRO A 146 12.24 6.67 0.55
C PRO A 146 10.94 7.03 -0.18
N ILE A 147 10.00 6.07 -0.20
CA ILE A 147 8.61 6.29 -0.60
C ILE A 147 7.76 6.35 0.67
N VAL A 148 6.98 7.42 0.81
CA VAL A 148 5.96 7.56 1.85
C VAL A 148 4.59 7.36 1.22
N SER A 149 3.93 6.25 1.55
CA SER A 149 2.58 5.93 1.09
C SER A 149 1.58 6.10 2.22
N MET A 150 0.54 6.90 1.98
CA MET A 150 -0.48 7.23 2.99
C MET A 150 -1.83 6.65 2.59
N SER A 151 -2.53 6.04 3.54
CA SER A 151 -3.84 5.43 3.30
C SER A 151 -4.96 6.22 3.96
N LEU A 152 -6.02 6.49 3.19
CA LEU A 152 -7.20 7.21 3.63
C LEU A 152 -8.45 6.47 3.14
N GLY A 153 -9.46 6.36 4.01
CA GLY A 153 -10.74 5.74 3.69
C GLY A 153 -10.77 4.22 3.95
N CYS A 154 -11.21 3.45 2.95
CA CYS A 154 -11.48 2.03 3.12
C CYS A 154 -10.21 1.22 3.42
N LYS A 155 -10.40 0.12 4.15
CA LYS A 155 -9.33 -0.85 4.43
C LYS A 155 -8.85 -1.52 3.13
N ALA A 156 -7.56 -1.79 3.05
CA ALA A 156 -6.91 -2.41 1.90
C ALA A 156 -5.93 -3.48 2.38
N ILE A 157 -5.55 -4.39 1.48
CA ILE A 157 -4.37 -5.23 1.63
C ILE A 157 -3.26 -4.60 0.79
N PHE A 158 -2.12 -4.41 1.43
CA PHE A 158 -0.89 -4.06 0.76
C PHE A 158 0.02 -5.29 0.73
N LEU A 159 0.58 -5.58 -0.44
CA LEU A 159 1.51 -6.67 -0.65
C LEU A 159 2.90 -6.08 -0.80
N LEU A 160 3.82 -6.45 0.08
CA LEU A 160 5.24 -6.12 -0.03
C LEU A 160 6.04 -7.37 -0.39
N GLY A 161 6.55 -7.42 -1.61
CA GLY A 161 7.37 -8.50 -2.15
C GLY A 161 8.85 -8.31 -1.87
N GLY A 162 9.68 -9.04 -2.63
CA GLY A 162 11.13 -8.84 -2.69
C GLY A 162 11.54 -8.15 -4.00
N LYS A 163 12.85 -8.19 -4.32
CA LYS A 163 13.41 -7.68 -5.60
C LYS A 163 13.00 -8.50 -6.85
N SER A 164 12.19 -9.54 -6.65
CA SER A 164 11.67 -10.40 -7.71
C SER A 164 10.25 -10.85 -7.36
N ARG A 165 9.41 -11.01 -8.39
CA ARG A 165 8.03 -11.51 -8.29
C ARG A 165 7.94 -12.96 -7.81
N GLU A 166 9.06 -13.69 -7.83
CA GLU A 166 9.13 -15.06 -7.31
C GLU A 166 9.17 -15.13 -5.79
N HIS A 167 9.52 -14.03 -5.11
CA HIS A 167 9.48 -13.97 -3.66
C HIS A 167 8.04 -13.80 -3.17
N PRO A 168 7.56 -14.65 -2.24
CA PRO A 168 6.24 -14.48 -1.64
C PRO A 168 6.14 -13.12 -0.93
N PRO A 169 5.11 -12.30 -1.24
CA PRO A 169 4.95 -11.04 -0.55
C PRO A 169 4.36 -11.21 0.84
N ILE A 170 4.71 -10.27 1.72
CA ILE A 170 4.06 -10.08 3.01
C ILE A 170 2.77 -9.28 2.78
N ALA A 171 1.64 -9.81 3.23
CA ALA A 171 0.36 -9.14 3.17
C ALA A 171 0.10 -8.38 4.47
N MET A 172 -0.30 -7.11 4.36
CA MET A 172 -0.52 -6.23 5.50
C MET A 172 -1.83 -5.47 5.33
N PHE A 173 -2.59 -5.30 6.42
CA PHE A 173 -3.74 -4.39 6.40
C PHE A 173 -3.29 -2.94 6.39
N LEU A 174 -3.87 -2.14 5.49
CA LEU A 174 -3.83 -0.69 5.55
C LEU A 174 -5.22 -0.15 5.84
N ARG A 175 -5.34 0.69 6.85
CA ARG A 175 -6.55 1.41 7.26
C ARG A 175 -6.38 2.90 7.00
N SER A 176 -7.48 3.63 7.11
CA SER A 176 -7.40 5.09 7.11
C SER A 176 -6.50 5.59 8.24
N GLY A 177 -5.51 6.41 7.90
CA GLY A 177 -4.50 6.91 8.83
C GLY A 177 -3.18 6.13 8.80
N ASP A 178 -3.15 4.92 8.23
CA ASP A 178 -1.91 4.13 8.16
C ASP A 178 -0.98 4.73 7.09
N ALA A 179 0.32 4.68 7.38
CA ALA A 179 1.38 5.06 6.46
C ALA A 179 2.39 3.92 6.31
N VAL A 180 2.91 3.73 5.10
CA VAL A 180 4.00 2.80 4.78
C VAL A 180 5.20 3.60 4.32
N LEU A 181 6.34 3.39 4.96
CA LEU A 181 7.63 3.95 4.57
C LEU A 181 8.46 2.84 3.93
N MET A 182 8.74 2.95 2.64
CA MET A 182 9.61 2.02 1.92
C MET A 182 10.96 2.69 1.69
N ALA A 183 12.00 2.18 2.35
CA ALA A 183 13.35 2.73 2.32
C ALA A 183 14.40 1.61 2.31
N GLY A 184 15.64 1.92 1.93
CA GLY A 184 16.71 0.93 1.80
C GLY A 184 16.29 -0.22 0.89
N GLU A 185 16.52 -1.47 1.32
CA GLU A 185 16.15 -2.66 0.52
C GLU A 185 14.66 -2.71 0.15
N ALA A 186 13.76 -2.20 1.01
CA ALA A 186 12.33 -2.18 0.74
C ALA A 186 11.94 -1.19 -0.37
N ARG A 187 12.79 -0.20 -0.68
CA ARG A 187 12.59 0.77 -1.78
C ARG A 187 12.66 0.11 -3.15
N GLU A 188 13.31 -1.05 -3.23
CA GLU A 188 13.55 -1.82 -4.46
C GLU A 188 12.60 -3.03 -4.59
N CYS A 189 11.64 -3.18 -3.67
CA CYS A 189 10.76 -4.33 -3.62
C CYS A 189 9.49 -4.13 -4.46
N PHE A 190 9.08 -5.22 -5.12
CA PHE A 190 7.77 -5.28 -5.77
C PHE A 190 6.65 -5.07 -4.75
N HIS A 191 5.64 -4.29 -5.11
CA HIS A 191 4.49 -4.07 -4.25
C HIS A 191 3.18 -3.86 -5.02
N ASP A 192 2.05 -4.06 -4.33
CA ASP A 192 0.68 -3.89 -4.83
C ASP A 192 -0.19 -3.33 -3.71
N LYS A 193 -1.25 -2.61 -4.10
CA LYS A 193 -2.38 -2.27 -3.24
C LYS A 193 -3.68 -2.82 -3.81
N GLN A 194 -4.33 -3.68 -3.01
CA GLN A 194 -5.64 -4.26 -3.31
C GLN A 194 -6.69 -3.74 -2.33
N LEU A 195 -7.79 -3.18 -2.86
CA LEU A 195 -8.85 -2.67 -2.00
C LEU A 195 -9.75 -3.79 -1.48
N LEU A 196 -9.87 -3.91 -0.16
CA LEU A 196 -10.85 -4.78 0.49
C LEU A 196 -11.99 -3.95 1.07
N ILE A 197 -13.14 -3.95 0.39
CA ILE A 197 -14.35 -3.44 1.04
C ILE A 197 -15.05 -4.64 1.68
N SER A 198 -14.93 -4.74 3.00
CA SER A 198 -15.92 -5.46 3.78
C SER A 198 -17.23 -4.70 3.60
N VAL A 199 -18.22 -5.32 2.94
CA VAL A 199 -19.58 -4.82 2.93
C VAL A 199 -20.18 -5.11 4.30
N ASP A 200 -19.67 -4.42 5.33
CA ASP A 200 -20.47 -3.98 6.47
C ASP A 200 -19.74 -2.82 7.18
N LEU A 201 -20.17 -1.59 6.88
CA LEU A 201 -19.85 -0.39 7.65
C LEU A 201 -21.06 0.05 8.50
N ARG A 202 -22.00 -0.86 8.83
CA ARG A 202 -23.17 -0.58 9.69
C ARG A 202 -23.25 -1.41 10.97
N ALA A 203 -22.19 -2.07 11.39
CA ALA A 203 -22.13 -2.67 12.73
C ALA A 203 -21.24 -1.80 13.65
N ASN A 204 -21.72 -0.59 13.96
CA ASN A 204 -21.47 0.10 15.22
C ASN A 204 -22.49 1.24 15.37
N ALA A 205 -23.66 0.89 15.90
CA ALA A 205 -24.49 1.81 16.66
C ALA A 205 -25.16 1.02 17.77
N LEU A 206 -24.75 1.33 19.00
CA LEU A 206 -25.49 1.07 20.22
C LEU A 206 -26.96 1.51 20.06
N ILE A 207 -27.87 0.68 20.54
CA ILE A 207 -28.90 1.12 21.50
C ILE A 207 -28.74 0.20 22.71
#